data_AF-A0AA88HFS3-F1
#
_entry.id   AF-A0AA88HFS3-F1
#
_cell.length_a   1.000
_cell.length_b   1.000
_cell.length_c   1.000
_cell.angle_alpha   90.00
_cell.angle_beta   90.00
_cell.angle_gamma   90.00
#
_symmetry.space_group_name_H-M   'P 1'
#
loop_
_entity.id
_entity.type
_entity.pdbx_description
1 polymer ?
#
loop_
_entity_poly.entity_id
_entity_poly.type
_entity_poly.pdbx_seq_one_letter_code
_entity_poly.pdbx_strand_id
1 'polypeptide(L)' 'MHLLIKVELIITVVDFDGIGTSDPIGKVVLGYDASATELRHWSAMLASPRRPIAQWHTLKYPEEDDKKD' A
#
# COMPACT_ATOMS: atom_id res chain seq x y z
N MET A 1 5.15 15.84 -9.54
CA MET A 1 5.20 15.96 -8.06
C MET A 1 3.82 16.27 -7.49
N HIS A 2 3.18 17.40 -7.82
CA HIS A 2 1.87 17.81 -7.26
C HIS A 2 0.70 16.82 -7.47
N LEU A 3 0.75 15.93 -8.47
CA LEU A 3 -0.30 14.93 -8.68
C LEU A 3 -0.16 13.70 -7.77
N LEU A 4 1.06 13.39 -7.32
CA LEU A 4 1.33 12.20 -6.50
C LEU A 4 0.94 12.38 -5.03
N ILE A 5 0.61 13.59 -4.60
CA ILE A 5 0.20 13.82 -3.22
C ILE A 5 -1.25 13.40 -2.95
N LYS A 6 -2.06 13.11 -3.99
CA LYS A 6 -3.48 12.75 -3.88
C LYS A 6 -3.79 11.36 -4.42
N VAL A 7 -2.78 10.49 -4.49
CA VAL A 7 -2.95 9.12 -4.99
C VAL A 7 -2.61 8.13 -3.89
N GLU A 8 -3.16 6.93 -4.05
CA GLU A 8 -2.88 5.79 -3.18
C GLU A 8 -2.29 4.66 -4.00
N LEU A 9 -1.37 3.94 -3.38
CA LEU A 9 -0.79 2.71 -3.90
C LEU A 9 -1.16 1.58 -2.94
N ILE A 10 -2.03 0.69 -3.40
CA ILE A 10 -2.46 -0.50 -2.66
C ILE A 10 -1.62 -1.68 -3.16
N ILE A 11 -0.92 -2.33 -2.24
CA ILE A 11 -0.12 -3.52 -2.50
C ILE A 11 -0.76 -4.69 -1.77
N THR A 12 -1.23 -5.69 -2.50
CA THR A 12 -1.83 -6.91 -1.95
C THR A 12 -0.92 -8.09 -2.22
N VAL A 13 -0.61 -8.86 -1.19
CA VAL A 13 0.04 -10.15 -1.31
C VAL A 13 -1.05 -11.21 -1.38
N VAL A 14 -0.99 -12.06 -2.39
CA VAL A 14 -2.01 -13.06 -2.71
C VAL A 14 -1.34 -14.43 -2.73
N ASP A 15 -2.00 -15.44 -2.16
CA ASP A 15 -1.64 -16.83 -2.33
C ASP A 15 -2.18 -17.34 -3.66
N PHE A 16 -1.29 -17.72 -4.56
CA PHE A 16 -1.66 -18.04 -5.94
C PHE A 16 -2.04 -19.52 -6.07
N ASP A 17 -3.31 -19.75 -6.40
CA ASP A 17 -3.83 -21.07 -6.76
C ASP A 17 -3.97 -21.24 -8.28
N GLY A 18 -3.33 -22.29 -8.82
CA GLY A 18 -3.39 -22.62 -10.25
C GLY A 18 -4.75 -23.17 -10.71
N ILE A 19 -5.58 -23.65 -9.77
CA ILE A 19 -6.96 -24.11 -10.00
C ILE A 19 -7.80 -23.62 -8.82
N GLY A 20 -8.67 -22.64 -9.04
CA GLY A 20 -9.48 -22.01 -7.99
C GLY A 20 -9.34 -20.50 -7.96
N THR A 21 -9.77 -19.88 -6.85
CA THR A 21 -9.60 -18.44 -6.58
C THR A 21 -8.35 -18.23 -5.75
N SER A 22 -7.49 -17.29 -6.15
CA SER A 22 -6.33 -16.88 -5.36
C SER A 22 -6.76 -16.00 -4.20
N ASP A 23 -6.38 -16.37 -2.97
CA ASP A 23 -6.82 -15.69 -1.75
C ASP A 23 -5.82 -14.63 -1.27
N PRO A 24 -6.28 -13.44 -0.84
CA PRO A 24 -5.38 -12.42 -0.32
C PRO A 24 -4.82 -12.82 1.05
N ILE A 25 -3.50 -12.83 1.19
CA ILE A 25 -2.81 -13.00 2.47
C ILE A 25 -2.90 -11.70 3.28
N GLY A 26 -2.75 -10.54 2.63
CA GLY A 26 -2.87 -9.24 3.28
C GLY A 26 -2.47 -8.07 2.39
N LYS A 27 -2.72 -6.85 2.88
CA LYS A 27 -2.53 -5.59 2.12
C LYS A 27 -1.72 -4.53 2.85
N VAL A 28 -1.14 -3.61 2.09
CA VAL A 28 -0.52 -2.35 2.56
C VAL A 28 -1.01 -1.21 1.68
N VAL A 29 -1.38 -0.08 2.30
CA VAL A 29 -1.80 1.14 1.59
C VAL A 29 -0.77 2.24 1.85
N LEU A 30 -0.15 2.73 0.78
CA LEU A 30 0.76 3.89 0.79
C LEU A 30 0.07 5.06 0.10
N GLY A 31 0.41 6.30 0.44
CA GLY A 31 -0.10 7.48 -0.26
C GLY A 31 -0.87 8.43 0.64
N TYR A 32 -1.93 9.02 0.06
CA TYR A 32 -2.65 10.14 0.64
C TYR A 32 -3.33 9.82 1.99
N ASP A 33 -4.08 8.73 2.13
CA ASP A 33 -4.72 8.36 3.41
C ASP A 33 -3.88 7.38 4.24
N ALA A 34 -2.59 7.23 3.93
CA ALA A 34 -1.70 6.39 4.71
C ALA A 34 -1.39 7.02 6.08
N SER A 35 -1.12 6.16 7.08
CA SER A 35 -0.72 6.58 8.43
C SER A 35 0.63 5.98 8.82
N ALA A 36 1.23 6.52 9.89
CA ALA A 36 2.44 5.98 10.52
C ALA A 36 3.58 5.60 9.55
N THR A 37 3.85 4.31 9.39
CA THR A 37 5.04 3.77 8.70
C THR A 37 4.92 3.89 7.19
N GLU A 38 3.71 3.75 6.68
CA GLU A 38 3.33 3.87 5.29
C GLU A 38 3.44 5.33 4.82
N LEU A 39 2.96 6.27 5.63
CA LEU A 39 3.08 7.71 5.34
C LEU A 39 4.54 8.18 5.32
N ARG A 40 5.36 7.70 6.28
CA ARG A 40 6.81 8.01 6.29
C ARG A 40 7.51 7.50 5.03
N HIS A 41 7.17 6.28 4.60
CA HIS A 41 7.74 5.71 3.37
C HIS A 41 7.36 6.54 2.14
N TRP A 42 6.07 6.88 2.01
CA TRP A 42 5.57 7.71 0.90
C TRP A 42 6.25 9.09 0.87
N SER A 43 6.39 9.72 2.05
CA SER A 43 7.03 11.03 2.20
C SER A 43 8.51 10.97 1.80
N ALA A 44 9.23 9.92 2.19
CA ALA A 44 10.63 9.72 1.81
C ALA A 44 10.79 9.54 0.29
N MET A 45 9.87 8.82 -0.36
CA MET A 45 9.83 8.67 -1.81
C MET A 45 9.61 10.02 -2.53
N LEU A 46 8.63 10.81 -2.08
CA LEU A 46 8.35 12.14 -2.65
C LEU A 46 9.54 13.10 -2.46
N ALA A 47 10.22 13.03 -1.32
CA ALA A 47 11.39 13.85 -1.03
C ALA A 47 12.65 13.43 -1.81
N SER A 48 12.66 12.23 -2.42
CA SER A 48 13.84 11.66 -3.07
C SER A 48 13.61 11.28 -4.54
N PRO A 49 13.36 12.24 -5.44
CA PRO A 49 13.07 11.95 -6.84
C PRO A 49 14.16 11.10 -7.49
N ARG A 50 13.74 10.04 -8.20
CA ARG A 50 14.62 9.10 -8.93
C ARG A 50 15.59 8.30 -8.04
N ARG A 51 15.47 8.39 -6.72
CA ARG A 51 16.21 7.54 -5.79
C ARG A 51 15.26 6.47 -5.24
N PRO A 52 15.63 5.18 -5.32
CA PRO A 52 14.82 4.12 -4.73
C PRO A 52 14.85 4.24 -3.19
N ILE A 53 13.69 4.06 -2.57
CA ILE A 53 13.53 3.94 -1.12
C ILE A 53 12.99 2.53 -0.84
N ALA A 54 13.65 1.80 0.06
CA ALA A 54 13.25 0.45 0.45
C ALA A 54 12.83 0.45 1.92
N GLN A 55 11.69 -0.17 2.23
CA GLN A 55 11.18 -0.29 3.58
C GLN A 55 10.27 -1.51 3.70
N TRP A 56 10.45 -2.29 4.77
CA TRP A 56 9.52 -3.37 5.13
C TRP A 56 8.23 -2.80 5.74
N HIS A 57 7.11 -3.46 5.48
CA HIS A 57 5.80 -3.16 6.04
C HIS A 57 5.15 -4.45 6.52
N THR A 58 4.42 -4.37 7.63
CA THR A 58 3.59 -5.48 8.12
C THR A 58 2.29 -5.52 7.32
N LEU A 59 1.94 -6.67 6.77
CA LEU A 59 0.67 -6.84 6.06
C LEU A 59 -0.52 -6.69 7.03
N LYS A 60 -1.55 -5.99 6.59
CA LYS A 60 -2.84 -5.87 7.29
C LYS A 60 -3.86 -6.83 6.67
N TYR A 61 -4.87 -7.21 7.46
CA TYR A 61 -5.96 -8.07 6.97
C TYR A 61 -6.68 -7.43 5.76
N PRO A 62 -7.13 -8.25 4.80
CA PRO A 62 -7.67 -7.76 3.53
C PRO A 62 -9.12 -7.18 3.58
N GLU A 63 -9.90 -7.29 4.66
CA GLU A 63 -11.31 -6.82 4.78
C GLU A 63 -11.50 -5.75 5.88
N GLU A 64 -12.36 -4.71 5.83
CA GLU A 64 -13.27 -4.10 4.81
C GLU A 64 -13.09 -2.55 4.86
N ASP A 65 -12.73 -1.88 3.75
CA ASP A 65 -12.86 -0.40 3.64
C ASP A 65 -14.22 0.01 3.01
N ASP A 66 -15.11 -0.96 2.79
CA ASP A 66 -16.42 -0.79 2.12
C ASP A 66 -17.60 -0.50 3.07
N LYS A 67 -17.33 -0.21 4.35
CA LYS A 67 -18.33 0.39 5.25
C LYS A 67 -17.86 1.74 5.79
N LYS A 68 -17.92 2.76 4.93
CA LYS A 68 -18.15 4.15 5.38
C LYS A 68 -19.66 4.38 5.32
N ASP A 69 -20.33 4.23 6.46
CA ASP A 69 -21.62 4.88 6.72
C ASP A 69 -21.44 6.42 6.76
#